data_AF-A0A6N6RKF9-F1
#
_entry.id   AF-A0A6N6RKF9-F1
#
_cell.length_a   1.000
_cell.length_b   1.000
_cell.length_c   1.000
_cell.angle_alpha   90.00
_cell.angle_beta   90.00
_cell.angle_gamma   90.00
#
_symmetry.space_group_name_H-M   'P 1'
#
loop_
_entity.id
_entity.type
_entity.pdbx_description
1 polymer ?
#
loop_
_entity_poly.entity_id
_entity_poly.type
_entity_poly.pdbx_seq_one_letter_code
_entity_poly.pdbx_strand_id
1 'polypeptide(L)'
;MNKIVMCVLFSLATVMASGQSYSTMESRFNRSELTEADSTAFINQGRQKARSLFDLGKLFISNSGRSSNQSYIQRGTNNIFYVEEGDSVDTGDILQRTSQAESTDGEPIRFKLEDADGYLAKISTVNSDPPFIFYLVLAQIVKKFGEEEERVWDVMLKEVTE
;
A
#
# COMPACT_ATOMS: atom_id res chain seq x y z
N MET A 1 -14.89 69.19 2.73
CA MET A 1 -13.53 68.61 2.79
C MET A 1 -13.62 67.12 2.52
N ASN A 2 -12.81 66.63 1.57
CA ASN A 2 -12.44 65.23 1.21
C ASN A 2 -13.58 64.28 0.77
N LYS A 3 -13.83 64.10 -0.54
CA LYS A 3 -13.16 63.17 -1.50
C LYS A 3 -13.10 61.72 -1.00
N ILE A 4 -13.79 60.80 -1.69
CA ILE A 4 -13.21 59.72 -2.51
C ILE A 4 -14.32 58.94 -3.24
N VAL A 5 -14.11 58.84 -4.55
CA VAL A 5 -14.79 58.03 -5.58
C VAL A 5 -14.22 56.61 -5.54
N MET A 6 -15.01 55.55 -5.71
CA MET A 6 -14.64 54.42 -6.59
C MET A 6 -15.74 53.38 -6.78
N CYS A 7 -16.17 53.23 -8.04
CA CYS A 7 -16.73 52.01 -8.61
C CYS A 7 -15.66 50.91 -8.66
N VAL A 8 -15.98 49.64 -8.40
CA VAL A 8 -15.27 48.41 -8.85
C VAL A 8 -16.20 47.22 -8.48
N LEU A 9 -16.94 46.66 -9.44
CA LEU A 9 -16.65 45.48 -10.26
C LEU A 9 -17.25 44.18 -9.72
N PHE A 10 -18.32 43.77 -10.40
CA PHE A 10 -18.78 42.39 -10.53
C PHE A 10 -17.59 41.50 -10.91
N SER A 11 -17.24 40.54 -10.06
CA SER A 11 -16.23 39.52 -10.38
C SER A 11 -16.84 38.15 -10.16
N LEU A 12 -17.33 37.60 -11.28
CA LEU A 12 -17.67 36.21 -11.48
C LEU A 12 -16.38 35.38 -11.34
N ALA A 13 -16.19 34.70 -10.21
CA ALA A 13 -15.10 33.75 -10.04
C ALA A 13 -15.63 32.33 -10.26
N THR A 14 -15.58 31.91 -11.52
CA THR A 14 -15.57 30.51 -11.94
C THR A 14 -14.46 29.76 -11.19
N VAL A 15 -14.84 28.83 -10.32
CA VAL A 15 -13.91 27.84 -9.77
C VAL A 15 -13.68 26.80 -10.87
N MET A 16 -12.61 26.99 -11.65
CA MET A 16 -12.00 25.91 -12.43
C MET A 16 -11.27 24.98 -11.48
N ALA A 17 -11.87 23.82 -11.18
CA ALA A 17 -11.22 22.73 -10.47
C ALA A 17 -11.59 21.39 -11.11
N SER A 18 -11.05 21.11 -12.29
CA SER A 18 -10.97 19.74 -12.81
C SER A 18 -9.87 19.66 -13.86
N GLY A 19 -8.63 19.51 -13.39
CA GLY A 19 -7.47 19.43 -14.25
C GLY A 19 -6.23 18.91 -13.53
N GLN A 20 -6.38 17.96 -12.59
CA GLN A 20 -5.24 17.09 -12.28
C GLN A 20 -5.08 16.15 -13.47
N SER A 21 -4.28 16.58 -14.44
CA SER A 21 -4.00 15.81 -15.64
C SER A 21 -3.34 14.49 -15.26
N TYR A 22 -3.72 13.44 -15.97
CA TYR A 22 -3.15 12.09 -15.90
C TYR A 22 -1.61 12.11 -15.90
N SER A 23 -1.02 13.06 -16.63
CA SER A 23 0.43 13.30 -16.70
C SER A 23 1.09 13.61 -15.34
N THR A 24 0.36 14.21 -14.38
CA THR A 24 0.90 14.47 -13.03
C THR A 24 0.97 13.19 -12.21
N MET A 25 0.00 12.27 -12.39
CA MET A 25 0.01 10.95 -11.73
C MET A 25 1.07 10.04 -12.34
N GLU A 26 1.20 10.01 -13.66
CA GLU A 26 2.19 9.22 -14.40
C GLU A 26 3.63 9.62 -14.05
N SER A 27 3.90 10.91 -13.88
CA SER A 27 5.24 11.42 -13.53
C SER A 27 5.76 10.99 -12.15
N ARG A 28 4.90 10.47 -11.25
CA ARG A 28 5.31 9.98 -9.92
C ARG A 28 5.86 8.56 -9.97
N PHE A 29 5.48 7.79 -10.98
CA PHE A 29 5.87 6.38 -11.10
C PHE A 29 7.07 6.16 -12.02
N ASN A 30 7.64 7.22 -12.60
CA ASN A 30 8.68 7.14 -13.63
C ASN A 30 9.89 8.05 -13.35
N ARG A 31 10.27 8.23 -12.07
CA ARG A 31 11.40 9.06 -11.64
C ARG A 31 12.56 8.24 -11.08
N SER A 32 13.78 8.70 -11.34
CA SER A 32 15.04 8.09 -10.91
C SER A 32 15.41 8.38 -9.45
N GLU A 33 14.81 9.41 -8.84
CA GLU A 33 15.02 9.79 -7.44
C GLU A 33 13.66 10.04 -6.76
N LEU A 34 13.49 9.51 -5.55
CA LEU A 34 12.25 9.61 -4.77
C LEU A 34 12.24 10.91 -3.98
N THR A 35 11.13 11.64 -4.03
CA THR A 35 10.92 12.79 -3.14
C THR A 35 10.31 12.35 -1.80
N GLU A 36 10.42 13.18 -0.76
CA GLU A 36 9.80 12.91 0.55
C GLU A 36 8.28 12.66 0.46
N ALA A 37 7.61 13.36 -0.46
CA ALA A 37 6.18 13.16 -0.74
C ALA A 37 5.89 11.80 -1.40
N ASP A 38 6.77 11.34 -2.29
CA ASP A 38 6.65 10.01 -2.93
C ASP A 38 6.90 8.90 -1.90
N SER A 39 7.91 9.06 -1.05
CA SER A 39 8.18 8.14 0.07
C SER A 39 6.98 8.00 1.01
N THR A 40 6.31 9.11 1.34
CA THR A 40 5.09 9.09 2.17
C THR A 40 3.94 8.32 1.50
N ALA A 41 3.74 8.50 0.20
CA ALA A 41 2.71 7.79 -0.55
C ALA A 41 2.96 6.27 -0.57
N PHE A 42 4.20 5.87 -0.84
CA PHE A 42 4.60 4.46 -0.80
C PHE A 42 4.50 3.86 0.60
N ILE A 43 4.88 4.58 1.66
CA ILE A 43 4.71 4.13 3.05
C ILE A 43 3.21 3.89 3.36
N ASN A 44 2.35 4.82 2.95
CA ASN A 44 0.90 4.68 3.13
C ASN A 44 0.35 3.46 2.38
N GLN A 45 0.80 3.25 1.15
CA GLN A 45 0.40 2.10 0.34
C GLN A 45 0.89 0.78 0.97
N GLY A 46 2.13 0.73 1.49
CA GLY A 46 2.66 -0.44 2.18
C GLY A 46 1.87 -0.79 3.44
N ARG A 47 1.48 0.23 4.21
CA ARG A 47 0.59 0.06 5.37
C ARG A 47 -0.81 -0.42 4.99
N GLN A 48 -1.35 0.01 3.85
CA GLN A 48 -2.62 -0.51 3.34
C GLN A 48 -2.49 -1.98 2.93
N LYS A 49 -1.42 -2.35 2.21
CA LYS A 49 -1.13 -3.75 1.87
C LYS A 49 -1.01 -4.62 3.12
N ALA A 50 -0.32 -4.14 4.16
CA ALA A 50 -0.21 -4.84 5.44
C ALA A 50 -1.58 -5.05 6.10
N ARG A 51 -2.46 -4.04 6.10
CA ARG A 51 -3.85 -4.19 6.59
C ARG A 51 -4.64 -5.22 5.78
N SER A 52 -4.60 -5.09 4.46
CA SER A 52 -5.29 -6.00 3.54
C SER A 52 -4.87 -7.45 3.72
N LEU A 53 -3.64 -7.71 4.14
CA LEU A 53 -3.17 -9.06 4.43
C LEU A 53 -3.99 -9.76 5.53
N PHE A 54 -4.36 -9.05 6.60
CA PHE A 54 -5.20 -9.60 7.67
C PHE A 54 -6.63 -9.85 7.20
N ASP A 55 -7.16 -8.96 6.36
CA ASP A 55 -8.48 -9.15 5.74
C ASP A 55 -8.48 -10.37 4.80
N LEU A 56 -7.41 -10.53 4.00
CA LEU A 56 -7.22 -11.67 3.12
C LEU A 56 -7.05 -12.97 3.92
N GLY A 57 -6.34 -12.96 5.06
CA GLY A 57 -6.22 -14.12 5.94
C GLY A 57 -7.58 -14.59 6.46
N LYS A 58 -8.42 -13.66 6.95
CA LYS A 58 -9.80 -13.97 7.36
C LYS A 58 -10.63 -14.52 6.20
N LEU A 59 -10.50 -13.90 5.01
CA LEU A 59 -11.19 -14.36 3.81
C LEU A 59 -10.72 -15.77 3.39
N PHE A 60 -9.43 -16.06 3.53
CA PHE A 60 -8.83 -17.35 3.19
C PHE A 60 -9.39 -18.48 4.04
N ILE A 61 -9.49 -18.28 5.36
CA ILE A 61 -10.05 -19.29 6.29
C ILE A 61 -11.57 -19.45 6.12
N SER A 62 -12.30 -18.36 5.92
CA SER A 62 -13.75 -18.43 5.63
C SER A 62 -14.08 -19.21 4.34
N ASN A 63 -13.09 -19.38 3.46
CA ASN A 63 -13.18 -20.16 2.22
C ASN A 63 -12.49 -21.52 2.29
N SER A 64 -12.13 -22.03 3.48
CA SER A 64 -11.46 -23.33 3.66
C SER A 64 -12.18 -24.54 3.04
N GLY A 65 -13.51 -24.48 2.90
CA GLY A 65 -14.29 -25.51 2.19
C GLY A 65 -14.30 -25.37 0.66
N ARG A 66 -13.63 -24.36 0.08
CA ARG A 66 -13.66 -24.03 -1.35
C ARG A 66 -12.25 -23.78 -1.89
N SER A 67 -11.59 -24.86 -2.31
CA SER A 67 -10.20 -24.81 -2.81
C SER A 67 -9.99 -23.79 -3.94
N SER A 68 -10.93 -23.66 -4.88
CA SER A 68 -10.85 -22.67 -5.97
C SER A 68 -10.75 -21.23 -5.47
N ASN A 69 -11.47 -20.90 -4.40
CA ASN A 69 -11.47 -19.57 -3.80
C ASN A 69 -10.16 -19.32 -3.04
N GLN A 70 -9.68 -20.32 -2.30
CA GLN A 70 -8.38 -20.25 -1.64
C GLN A 70 -7.24 -20.04 -2.64
N SER A 71 -7.19 -20.79 -3.74
CA SER A 71 -6.19 -20.60 -4.79
C SER A 71 -6.29 -19.21 -5.44
N TYR A 72 -7.49 -18.63 -5.55
CA TYR A 72 -7.65 -17.28 -6.06
C TYR A 72 -7.09 -16.23 -5.09
N ILE A 73 -7.44 -16.34 -3.80
CA ILE A 73 -6.96 -15.45 -2.74
C ILE A 73 -5.43 -15.52 -2.62
N GLN A 74 -4.87 -16.73 -2.62
CA GLN A 74 -3.43 -16.95 -2.53
C GLN A 74 -2.68 -16.32 -3.71
N ARG A 75 -3.16 -16.53 -4.94
CA ARG A 75 -2.57 -15.87 -6.14
C ARG A 75 -2.65 -14.35 -6.07
N GLY A 76 -3.74 -13.79 -5.58
CA GLY A 76 -3.86 -12.35 -5.35
C GLY A 76 -2.86 -11.83 -4.31
N THR A 77 -2.61 -12.63 -3.27
CA THR A 77 -1.70 -12.31 -2.17
C THR A 77 -0.24 -12.32 -2.61
N ASN A 78 0.14 -13.16 -3.59
CA ASN A 78 1.51 -13.16 -4.13
C ASN A 78 1.95 -11.76 -4.63
N ASN A 79 1.01 -10.96 -5.15
CA ASN A 79 1.30 -9.60 -5.63
C ASN A 79 1.52 -8.57 -4.51
N ILE A 80 1.39 -8.97 -3.25
CA ILE A 80 1.68 -8.14 -2.08
C ILE A 80 3.15 -8.27 -1.68
N PHE A 81 3.77 -9.42 -1.95
CA PHE A 81 5.09 -9.76 -1.43
C PHE A 81 6.21 -9.54 -2.44
N TYR A 82 7.33 -9.02 -1.94
CA TYR A 82 8.59 -9.00 -2.66
C TYR A 82 9.24 -10.38 -2.52
N VAL A 83 9.70 -10.93 -3.64
CA VAL A 83 10.39 -12.22 -3.70
C VAL A 83 11.68 -11.99 -4.47
N GLU A 84 12.81 -12.28 -3.84
CA GLU A 84 14.12 -12.19 -4.49
C GLU A 84 14.28 -13.32 -5.51
N GLU A 85 15.19 -13.13 -6.47
CA GLU A 85 15.47 -14.16 -7.46
C GLU A 85 15.97 -15.43 -6.77
N GLY A 86 15.29 -16.54 -7.02
CA GLY A 86 15.59 -17.84 -6.41
C GLY A 86 14.94 -18.09 -5.06
N ASP A 87 14.21 -17.12 -4.50
CA ASP A 87 13.45 -17.28 -3.27
C ASP A 87 11.97 -17.64 -3.53
N SER A 88 11.25 -18.02 -2.50
CA SER A 88 9.81 -18.28 -2.55
C SER A 88 9.14 -17.83 -1.26
N VAL A 89 7.94 -17.25 -1.40
CA VAL A 89 7.10 -16.88 -0.26
C VAL A 89 5.91 -17.85 -0.16
N ASP A 90 5.74 -18.48 1.00
CA ASP A 90 4.55 -19.28 1.27
C ASP A 90 3.41 -18.37 1.74
N THR A 91 2.70 -17.79 0.77
CA THR A 91 1.54 -16.94 1.07
C THR A 91 0.39 -17.71 1.71
N GLY A 92 0.33 -19.04 1.58
CA GLY A 92 -0.69 -19.86 2.26
C GLY A 92 -0.46 -19.88 3.76
N ASP A 93 0.78 -20.14 4.18
CA ASP A 93 1.19 -20.07 5.57
C ASP A 93 0.99 -18.67 6.16
N ILE A 94 1.41 -17.61 5.44
CA ILE A 94 1.23 -16.23 5.90
C ILE A 94 -0.26 -15.89 6.07
N LEU A 95 -1.12 -16.25 5.11
CA LEU A 95 -2.56 -16.04 5.22
C LEU A 95 -3.16 -16.79 6.41
N GLN A 96 -2.69 -18.01 6.67
CA GLN A 96 -3.10 -18.78 7.83
C GLN A 96 -2.67 -18.10 9.13
N ARG A 97 -1.40 -17.70 9.28
CA ARG A 97 -0.91 -17.01 10.48
C ARG A 97 -1.61 -15.68 10.71
N THR A 98 -1.79 -14.88 9.67
CA THR A 98 -2.48 -13.58 9.79
C THR A 98 -3.97 -13.73 10.10
N SER A 99 -4.61 -14.83 9.70
CA SER A 99 -5.99 -15.13 10.10
C SER A 99 -6.15 -15.45 11.59
N GLN A 100 -5.09 -15.95 12.22
CA GLN A 100 -5.04 -16.31 13.64
C GLN A 100 -4.60 -15.15 14.52
N ALA A 101 -4.19 -14.03 13.91
CA ALA A 101 -3.76 -12.86 14.63
C ALA A 101 -4.95 -12.20 15.32
N GLU A 102 -4.93 -12.22 16.65
CA GLU A 102 -5.98 -11.64 17.47
C GLU A 102 -5.54 -10.31 18.07
N SER A 103 -6.49 -9.40 18.23
CA SER A 103 -6.23 -8.15 18.92
C SER A 103 -6.08 -8.36 20.42
N THR A 104 -4.99 -7.88 20.99
CA THR A 104 -4.70 -7.97 22.43
C THR A 104 -5.53 -7.01 23.29
N ASP A 105 -6.12 -5.97 22.69
CA ASP A 105 -6.87 -4.93 23.39
C ASP A 105 -8.32 -4.78 22.89
N GLY A 106 -8.77 -5.68 21.99
CA GLY A 106 -10.12 -5.66 21.41
C GLY A 106 -10.34 -4.63 20.30
N GLU A 107 -9.33 -3.79 20.01
CA GLU A 107 -9.38 -2.81 18.93
C GLU A 107 -8.88 -3.40 17.60
N PRO A 108 -9.19 -2.81 16.43
CA PRO A 108 -8.59 -3.24 15.17
C PRO A 108 -7.05 -3.28 15.24
N ILE A 109 -6.42 -4.23 14.55
CA ILE A 109 -4.96 -4.33 14.51
C ILE A 109 -4.36 -3.04 13.96
N ARG A 110 -3.48 -2.44 14.75
CA ARG A 110 -2.76 -1.21 14.45
C ARG A 110 -1.32 -1.53 14.11
N PHE A 111 -0.71 -0.62 13.36
CA PHE A 111 0.65 -0.77 12.88
C PHE A 111 1.50 0.42 13.33
N LYS A 112 2.72 0.13 13.77
CA LYS A 112 3.79 1.11 13.93
C LYS A 112 4.70 1.07 12.70
N LEU A 113 5.26 2.22 12.37
CA LEU A 113 6.30 2.38 11.35
C LEU A 113 7.59 2.75 12.05
N GLU A 114 8.69 2.16 11.61
CA GLU A 114 10.03 2.35 12.13
C GLU A 114 10.99 2.48 10.94
N ASP A 115 12.09 3.22 11.11
CA ASP A 115 13.14 3.27 10.10
C ASP A 115 13.86 1.91 10.04
N ALA A 116 14.30 1.51 8.84
CA ALA A 116 15.02 0.27 8.63
C ALA A 116 16.04 0.42 7.50
N ASP A 117 17.31 0.13 7.79
CA ASP A 117 18.40 0.25 6.84
C ASP A 117 18.16 -0.63 5.60
N GLY A 118 18.28 -0.04 4.42
CA GLY A 118 18.08 -0.74 3.13
C GLY A 118 16.62 -0.94 2.72
N TYR A 119 15.66 -0.44 3.50
CA TYR A 119 14.23 -0.55 3.22
C TYR A 119 13.55 0.82 3.29
N LEU A 120 12.34 0.92 2.74
CA LEU A 120 11.56 2.15 2.82
C LEU A 120 11.09 2.42 4.26
N ALA A 121 10.70 1.36 4.98
CA ALA A 121 10.39 1.36 6.40
C ALA A 121 10.25 -0.09 6.88
N LYS A 122 10.23 -0.27 8.21
CA LYS A 122 9.71 -1.46 8.88
C LYS A 122 8.30 -1.17 9.39
N ILE A 123 7.39 -2.10 9.17
CA ILE A 123 6.04 -2.06 9.72
C ILE A 123 5.86 -3.23 10.69
N SER A 124 5.27 -2.96 11.85
CA SER A 124 4.99 -4.00 12.84
C SER A 124 3.63 -3.80 13.47
N THR A 125 2.97 -4.89 13.84
CA THR A 125 1.74 -4.80 14.64
C THR A 125 2.08 -4.33 16.06
N VAL A 126 1.18 -3.54 16.66
CA VAL A 126 1.36 -3.03 18.04
C VAL A 126 0.47 -3.72 19.06
N ASN A 127 -0.61 -4.34 18.60
CA ASN A 127 -1.65 -4.92 19.44
C ASN A 127 -2.14 -6.26 18.89
N SER A 128 -1.27 -7.06 18.26
CA SER A 128 -1.64 -8.41 17.80
C SER A 128 -0.82 -9.50 18.49
N ASP A 129 -1.43 -10.66 18.67
CA ASP A 129 -0.76 -11.91 19.04
C ASP A 129 -1.10 -13.02 18.01
N PRO A 130 -0.11 -13.62 17.32
CA PRO A 130 1.31 -13.28 17.35
C PRO A 130 1.61 -11.89 16.74
N PRO A 131 2.77 -11.29 17.05
CA PRO A 131 3.21 -10.07 16.38
C PRO A 131 3.63 -10.36 14.93
N PHE A 132 3.37 -9.41 14.04
CA PHE A 132 3.81 -9.47 12.64
C PHE A 132 4.76 -8.32 12.34
N ILE A 133 5.78 -8.62 11.56
CA ILE A 133 6.81 -7.66 11.13
C ILE A 133 7.05 -7.83 9.63
N PHE A 134 7.02 -6.71 8.90
CA PHE A 134 7.36 -6.68 7.49
C PHE A 134 8.31 -5.51 7.20
N TYR A 135 9.21 -5.70 6.24
CA TYR A 135 9.89 -4.59 5.58
C TYR A 135 9.07 -4.11 4.38
N LEU A 136 9.06 -2.79 4.17
CA LEU A 136 8.52 -2.17 2.97
C LEU A 136 9.64 -2.06 1.94
N VAL A 137 9.52 -2.81 0.85
CA VAL A 137 10.47 -2.82 -0.26
C VAL A 137 9.90 -2.00 -1.39
N LEU A 138 10.61 -0.98 -1.86
CA LEU A 138 10.25 -0.30 -3.10
C LEU A 138 10.91 -1.01 -4.29
N ALA A 139 10.10 -1.48 -5.23
CA ALA A 139 10.59 -2.21 -6.40
C ALA A 139 9.83 -1.83 -7.67
N GLN A 140 10.48 -1.93 -8.82
CA GLN A 140 9.80 -1.88 -10.11
C GLN A 140 9.24 -3.26 -10.43
N ILE A 141 7.92 -3.35 -10.53
CA ILE A 141 7.22 -4.59 -10.92
C ILE A 141 6.51 -4.41 -12.25
N VAL A 142 6.44 -5.48 -13.03
CA VAL A 142 5.66 -5.50 -14.27
C VAL A 142 4.19 -5.69 -13.92
N LYS A 143 3.35 -4.73 -14.31
CA LYS A 143 1.89 -4.82 -14.18
C LYS A 143 1.24 -4.94 -15.55
N LYS A 144 0.15 -5.70 -15.59
CA LYS A 144 -0.69 -5.88 -16.78
C LYS A 144 -1.84 -4.90 -16.77
N PHE A 145 -2.01 -4.18 -17.88
CA PHE A 145 -3.12 -3.28 -18.15
C PHE A 145 -3.84 -3.74 -19.41
N GLY A 146 -4.73 -4.73 -19.27
CA GLY A 146 -5.33 -5.40 -20.42
C GLY A 146 -4.30 -6.26 -21.15
N GLU A 147 -4.01 -5.92 -22.40
CA GLU A 147 -2.98 -6.58 -23.22
C GLU A 147 -1.58 -5.96 -23.08
N GLU A 148 -1.48 -4.80 -22.42
CA GLU A 148 -0.23 -4.07 -22.25
C GLU A 148 0.47 -4.45 -20.93
N GLU A 149 1.79 -4.40 -20.94
CA GLU A 149 2.64 -4.62 -19.77
C GLU A 149 3.54 -3.40 -19.55
N GLU A 150 3.56 -2.89 -18.32
CA GLU A 150 4.38 -1.74 -17.94
C GLU A 150 5.14 -2.00 -16.65
N ARG A 151 6.37 -1.50 -16.56
CA ARG A 151 7.12 -1.46 -15.29
C ARG A 151 6.69 -0.24 -14.51
N VAL A 152 6.21 -0.46 -13.29
CA VAL A 152 5.81 0.62 -12.38
C VAL A 152 6.48 0.44 -11.03
N TRP A 153 6.82 1.55 -10.38
CA TRP A 153 7.21 1.53 -8.97
C TRP A 153 6.02 1.10 -8.11
N ASP A 154 6.24 0.10 -7.26
CA ASP A 154 5.28 -0.34 -6.25
C ASP A 154 6.03 -0.64 -4.94
N VAL A 155 5.31 -0.55 -3.83
CA VAL A 155 5.79 -0.95 -2.52
C VAL A 155 5.29 -2.37 -2.23
N MET A 156 6.19 -3.23 -1.79
CA MET A 156 5.94 -4.64 -1.55
C MET A 156 6.28 -4.97 -0.10
N LEU A 157 5.64 -5.98 0.46
CA LEU A 157 5.98 -6.49 1.79
C LEU A 157 7.08 -7.55 1.66
N LYS A 158 8.08 -7.51 2.52
CA LYS A 158 9.01 -8.62 2.74
C LYS A 158 8.86 -9.07 4.18
N GLU A 159 8.52 -10.34 4.38
CA GLU A 159 8.43 -10.90 5.73
C GLU A 159 9.80 -10.93 6.39
N VAL A 160 9.82 -10.68 7.71
CA VAL A 160 11.01 -10.89 8.53
C VAL A 160 10.96 -12.31 9.08
N THR A 161 11.75 -13.21 8.50
CA THR A 161 12.04 -14.52 9.07
C THR A 161 13.18 -14.34 10.08
N GLU A 162 12.88 -14.53 11.37
CA GLU A 162 13.89 -14.67 12.43
C GLU A 162 14.48 -16.08 12.46
#